data_AF-A0A950E3J8-F1
#
_entry.id   AF-A0A950E3J8-F1
#
_cell.length_a   1.000
_cell.length_b   1.000
_cell.length_c   1.000
_cell.angle_alpha   90.00
_cell.angle_beta   90.00
_cell.angle_gamma   90.00
#
_symmetry.space_group_name_H-M   'P 1'
#
loop_
_entity.id
_entity.type
_entity.pdbx_description
1 polymer ?
#
loop_
_entity_poly.entity_id
_entity_poly.type
_entity_poly.pdbx_seq_one_letter_code
_entity_poly.pdbx_strand_id
1 'polypeptide(L)'
;MGKVIGRFEPTPSRTPEECERHYTEVHVRMAQDLLRPMPSLLSYYTDRAVAQADVNGGWSQRPRAWRFVVLRFTPGETLAFTAEQNEMVAQDHVNCLYRLRSCEVDETVLLDRIDGPFALSKFLIEADRAPGVDADIAWSAFTRLGDRVQRAVDGAFGVRCLIINRVLNEVECETLDVEGQRPVGLLEDTTRVGYIEVYFDHPRWGEVALGSLAEGGGLRDPALTDVNQLRVEEQAPLYVAT
;
A
#
# COMPACT_ATOMS: atom_id res chain seq x y z
N MET A 1 -4.71 0.88 16.41
CA MET A 1 -4.86 -0.02 15.25
C MET A 1 -6.22 0.21 14.61
N GLY A 2 -6.21 0.59 13.35
CA GLY A 2 -7.42 0.87 12.57
C GLY A 2 -7.08 1.13 11.10
N LYS A 3 -5.97 0.60 10.59
CA LYS A 3 -5.57 0.75 9.19
C LYS A 3 -5.03 -0.56 8.65
N VAL A 4 -5.48 -0.91 7.45
CA VAL A 4 -5.05 -2.08 6.70
C VAL A 4 -4.52 -1.61 5.35
N ILE A 5 -3.35 -2.12 4.96
CA ILE A 5 -2.79 -1.94 3.62
C ILE A 5 -2.63 -3.32 2.98
N GLY A 6 -3.37 -3.55 1.89
CA GLY A 6 -3.22 -4.76 1.08
C GLY A 6 -2.43 -4.47 -0.19
N ARG A 7 -1.51 -5.35 -0.57
CA ARG A 7 -0.83 -5.36 -1.88
C ARG A 7 -1.29 -6.57 -2.68
N PHE A 8 -1.51 -6.37 -3.98
CA PHE A 8 -1.95 -7.41 -4.90
C PHE A 8 -1.09 -7.49 -6.15
N GLU A 9 -0.99 -8.69 -6.69
CA GLU A 9 -0.55 -8.99 -8.05
C GLU A 9 -1.76 -9.34 -8.92
N PRO A 10 -1.69 -9.16 -10.25
CA PRO A 10 -2.74 -9.65 -11.13
C PRO A 10 -2.75 -11.17 -11.15
N THR A 11 -3.93 -11.76 -11.29
CA THR A 11 -4.06 -13.21 -11.45
C THR A 11 -3.33 -13.68 -12.73
N PRO A 12 -2.51 -14.75 -12.67
CA PRO A 12 -1.66 -15.13 -13.79
C PRO A 12 -2.40 -15.80 -14.98
N SER A 13 -3.62 -16.29 -14.80
CA SER A 13 -4.45 -16.87 -15.87
C SER A 13 -5.03 -15.84 -16.84
N ARG A 14 -4.92 -14.54 -16.55
CA ARG A 14 -5.49 -13.45 -17.35
C ARG A 14 -4.44 -12.40 -17.68
N THR A 15 -4.70 -11.60 -18.71
CA THR A 15 -3.81 -10.48 -19.02
C THR A 15 -3.92 -9.38 -17.96
N PRO A 16 -2.88 -8.57 -17.75
CA PRO A 16 -2.96 -7.41 -16.86
C PRO A 16 -4.13 -6.48 -17.19
N GLU A 17 -4.46 -6.30 -18.48
CA GLU A 17 -5.58 -5.47 -18.93
C GLU A 17 -6.94 -6.08 -18.58
N GLU A 18 -7.09 -7.40 -18.66
CA GLU A 18 -8.30 -8.10 -18.24
C GLU A 18 -8.50 -8.01 -16.72
N CYS A 19 -7.43 -8.23 -15.95
CA CYS A 19 -7.43 -8.07 -14.50
C CYS A 19 -7.79 -6.64 -14.10
N GLU A 20 -7.23 -5.63 -14.77
CA GLU A 20 -7.48 -4.21 -14.51
C GLU A 20 -8.94 -3.83 -14.80
N ARG A 21 -9.49 -4.30 -15.93
CA ARG A 21 -10.89 -4.08 -16.26
C ARG A 21 -11.82 -4.72 -15.23
N HIS A 22 -11.61 -5.98 -14.86
CA HIS A 22 -12.43 -6.64 -13.84
C HIS A 22 -12.29 -5.95 -12.48
N TYR A 23 -11.07 -5.58 -12.08
CA TYR A 23 -10.83 -4.91 -10.82
C TYR A 23 -11.62 -3.60 -10.72
N THR A 24 -11.56 -2.76 -11.76
CA THR A 24 -12.17 -1.43 -11.76
C THR A 24 -13.68 -1.46 -12.00
N GLU A 25 -14.17 -2.36 -12.84
CA GLU A 25 -15.60 -2.42 -13.22
C GLU A 25 -16.45 -3.28 -12.29
N VAL A 26 -15.85 -4.27 -11.62
CA VAL A 26 -16.55 -5.28 -10.80
C VAL A 26 -16.05 -5.27 -9.36
N HIS A 27 -14.78 -5.63 -9.13
CA HIS A 27 -14.24 -5.86 -7.77
C HIS A 27 -14.41 -4.64 -6.87
N VAL A 28 -13.98 -3.46 -7.33
CA VAL A 28 -14.04 -2.23 -6.53
C VAL A 28 -15.47 -1.86 -6.16
N ARG A 29 -16.44 -2.03 -7.07
CA ARG A 29 -17.85 -1.72 -6.79
C ARG A 29 -18.42 -2.70 -5.78
N MET A 30 -18.16 -4.00 -5.97
CA MET A 30 -18.54 -5.03 -5.02
C MET A 30 -17.95 -4.74 -3.63
N ALA A 31 -16.65 -4.44 -3.55
CA ALA A 31 -15.98 -4.11 -2.29
C ALA A 31 -16.62 -2.89 -1.61
N GLN A 32 -16.88 -1.81 -2.37
CA GLN A 32 -17.56 -0.62 -1.83
C GLN A 32 -18.97 -0.93 -1.33
N ASP A 33 -19.74 -1.75 -2.03
CA ASP A 33 -21.09 -2.16 -1.61
C ASP A 33 -21.08 -3.00 -0.33
N LEU A 34 -20.06 -3.85 -0.15
CA LEU A 34 -19.86 -4.65 1.06
C LEU A 34 -19.35 -3.81 2.25
N LEU A 35 -18.51 -2.82 1.97
CA LEU A 35 -17.84 -1.99 2.97
C LEU A 35 -18.70 -0.82 3.45
N ARG A 36 -19.47 -0.18 2.56
CA ARG A 36 -20.30 1.00 2.88
C ARG A 36 -21.24 0.82 4.08
N PRO A 37 -21.87 -0.35 4.31
CA PRO A 37 -22.74 -0.55 5.47
C PRO A 37 -22.00 -0.67 6.80
N MET A 38 -20.67 -0.81 6.80
CA MET A 38 -19.87 -1.00 8.01
C MET A 38 -19.72 0.32 8.78
N PRO A 39 -20.30 0.46 9.99
CA PRO A 39 -20.24 1.71 10.74
C PRO A 39 -18.83 2.08 11.21
N SER A 40 -17.95 1.08 11.34
CA SER A 40 -16.57 1.26 11.78
C SER A 40 -15.64 1.71 10.64
N LEU A 41 -16.04 1.63 9.37
CA LEU A 41 -15.20 2.05 8.26
C LEU A 41 -15.15 3.58 8.20
N LEU A 42 -13.94 4.14 8.18
CA LEU A 42 -13.70 5.58 7.99
C LEU A 42 -13.42 5.90 6.52
N SER A 43 -12.55 5.11 5.89
CA SER A 43 -12.20 5.30 4.48
C SER A 43 -11.78 3.99 3.83
N TYR A 44 -12.08 3.88 2.54
CA TYR A 44 -11.56 2.87 1.64
C TYR A 44 -11.09 3.57 0.36
N TYR A 45 -9.92 3.20 -0.15
CA TYR A 45 -9.48 3.58 -1.48
C TYR A 45 -8.50 2.56 -2.04
N THR A 46 -8.27 2.61 -3.35
CA THR A 46 -7.33 1.73 -4.05
C THR A 46 -6.24 2.56 -4.70
N ASP A 47 -5.03 2.04 -4.72
CA ASP A 47 -3.88 2.69 -5.34
C ASP A 47 -3.40 1.84 -6.51
N ARG A 48 -3.39 2.40 -7.72
CA ARG A 48 -2.78 1.75 -8.88
C ARG A 48 -1.32 2.18 -9.00
N ALA A 49 -0.38 1.24 -8.99
CA ALA A 49 1.01 1.57 -9.23
C ALA A 49 1.22 1.92 -10.71
N VAL A 50 1.76 3.12 -10.98
CA VAL A 50 1.90 3.64 -12.36
C VAL A 50 3.33 3.91 -12.79
N ALA A 51 4.24 4.08 -11.84
CA ALA A 51 5.66 4.23 -12.11
C ALA A 51 6.48 3.75 -10.91
N GLN A 52 7.71 3.32 -11.17
CA GLN A 52 8.69 2.97 -10.15
C GLN A 52 9.98 3.74 -10.40
N ALA A 53 10.64 4.15 -9.31
CA ALA A 53 11.96 4.76 -9.38
C ALA A 53 13.02 3.73 -9.84
N ASP A 54 13.89 4.13 -10.77
CA ASP A 54 15.12 3.41 -11.09
C ASP A 54 16.28 3.83 -10.18
N VAL A 55 17.40 3.12 -10.30
CA VAL A 55 18.61 3.36 -9.51
C VAL A 55 19.25 4.73 -9.75
N ASN A 56 18.84 5.43 -10.81
CA ASN A 56 19.29 6.77 -11.17
C ASN A 56 18.22 7.83 -10.88
N GLY A 57 17.21 7.53 -10.04
CA GLY A 57 16.16 8.49 -9.68
C GLY A 57 15.12 8.79 -10.74
N GLY A 58 15.19 8.13 -11.91
CA GLY A 58 14.18 8.25 -12.96
C GLY A 58 12.92 7.44 -12.64
N TRP A 59 11.76 7.87 -13.17
CA TRP A 59 10.44 7.27 -12.87
C TRP A 59 9.82 6.54 -14.05
N SER A 60 10.65 5.91 -14.87
CA SER A 60 10.23 5.25 -16.11
C SER A 60 10.05 3.73 -15.98
N GLN A 61 10.40 3.15 -14.83
CA GLN A 61 10.34 1.70 -14.65
C GLN A 61 8.90 1.24 -14.52
N ARG A 62 8.64 0.06 -15.10
CA ARG A 62 7.41 -0.69 -14.83
C ARG A 62 7.37 -1.05 -13.34
N PRO A 63 6.28 -0.70 -12.63
CA PRO A 63 6.12 -1.09 -11.23
C PRO A 63 6.17 -2.59 -11.01
N ARG A 64 6.86 -3.01 -9.93
CA ARG A 64 6.85 -4.39 -9.44
C ARG A 64 5.60 -4.76 -8.66
N ALA A 65 4.86 -3.78 -8.16
CA ALA A 65 3.54 -3.96 -7.58
C ALA A 65 2.48 -3.56 -8.60
N TRP A 66 1.30 -4.18 -8.56
CA TRP A 66 0.21 -3.80 -9.43
C TRP A 66 -0.78 -2.85 -8.74
N ARG A 67 -1.37 -3.29 -7.62
CA ARG A 67 -2.36 -2.51 -6.87
C ARG A 67 -2.18 -2.62 -5.37
N PHE A 68 -2.65 -1.59 -4.69
CA PHE A 68 -2.86 -1.61 -3.24
C PHE A 68 -4.31 -1.26 -2.91
N VAL A 69 -4.76 -1.73 -1.75
CA VAL A 69 -5.98 -1.27 -1.10
C VAL A 69 -5.59 -0.69 0.24
N VAL A 70 -6.23 0.40 0.63
CA VAL A 70 -6.09 0.96 1.97
C VAL A 70 -7.47 1.10 2.59
N LEU A 71 -7.62 0.50 3.77
CA LEU A 71 -8.81 0.63 4.59
C LEU A 71 -8.43 1.32 5.90
N ARG A 72 -9.25 2.26 6.34
CA ARG A 72 -9.17 2.85 7.68
C ARG A 72 -10.48 2.60 8.41
N PHE A 73 -10.35 2.25 9.67
CA PHE A 73 -11.43 1.93 10.60
C PHE A 73 -11.30 2.81 11.84
N THR A 74 -12.41 2.96 12.56
CA THR A 74 -12.41 3.55 13.91
C THR A 74 -11.41 2.83 14.81
N PRO A 75 -10.74 3.52 15.75
CA PRO A 75 -9.71 2.90 16.58
C PRO A 75 -10.21 1.64 17.30
N GLY A 76 -9.49 0.52 17.14
CA GLY A 76 -9.82 -0.77 17.75
C GLY A 76 -10.73 -1.66 16.91
N GLU A 77 -11.26 -1.15 15.80
CA GLU A 77 -12.07 -1.92 14.85
C GLU A 77 -11.22 -2.42 13.67
N THR A 78 -11.69 -3.47 13.01
CA THR A 78 -11.05 -4.08 11.83
C THR A 78 -12.10 -4.56 10.84
N LEU A 79 -11.66 -5.11 9.71
CA LEU A 79 -12.54 -5.71 8.72
C LEU A 79 -13.28 -6.92 9.31
N ALA A 80 -14.61 -6.84 9.34
CA ALA A 80 -15.46 -7.86 9.95
C ALA A 80 -16.50 -8.41 8.97
N PHE A 81 -16.03 -8.98 7.85
CA PHE A 81 -16.90 -9.68 6.91
C PHE A 81 -17.46 -10.98 7.51
N THR A 82 -18.71 -11.30 7.16
CA THR A 82 -19.28 -12.62 7.44
C THR A 82 -18.57 -13.70 6.62
N ALA A 83 -18.73 -14.98 6.99
CA ALA A 83 -18.18 -16.09 6.21
C ALA A 83 -18.65 -16.07 4.75
N GLU A 84 -19.92 -15.73 4.50
CA GLU A 84 -20.49 -15.61 3.16
C GLU A 84 -19.85 -14.45 2.37
N GLN A 85 -19.63 -13.30 3.01
CA GLN A 85 -18.96 -12.17 2.39
C GLN A 85 -17.49 -12.49 2.07
N ASN A 86 -16.78 -13.17 2.97
CA ASN A 86 -15.41 -13.60 2.74
C ASN A 86 -15.33 -14.58 1.56
N GLU A 87 -16.26 -15.54 1.46
CA GLU A 87 -16.30 -16.46 0.32
C GLU A 87 -16.59 -15.73 -1.00
N MET A 88 -17.54 -14.78 -1.01
CA MET A 88 -17.83 -13.95 -2.18
C MET A 88 -16.60 -13.17 -2.65
N VAL A 89 -15.87 -12.54 -1.72
CA VAL A 89 -14.63 -11.81 -2.01
C VAL A 89 -13.56 -12.76 -2.55
N ALA A 90 -13.38 -13.93 -1.93
CA ALA A 90 -12.40 -14.91 -2.35
C ALA A 90 -12.68 -15.46 -3.77
N GLN A 91 -13.95 -15.69 -4.11
CA GLN A 91 -14.35 -16.12 -5.46
C GLN A 91 -14.16 -15.02 -6.51
N ASP A 92 -14.39 -13.76 -6.14
CA ASP A 92 -14.12 -12.63 -7.03
C ASP A 92 -12.61 -12.45 -7.29
N HIS A 93 -11.76 -12.69 -6.29
CA HIS A 93 -10.29 -12.59 -6.42
C HIS A 93 -9.75 -13.48 -7.54
N VAL A 94 -10.32 -14.68 -7.76
CA VAL A 94 -9.94 -15.59 -8.86
C VAL A 94 -9.97 -14.89 -10.23
N ASN A 95 -10.74 -13.82 -10.38
CA ASN A 95 -10.88 -13.09 -11.64
C ASN A 95 -9.84 -12.01 -11.88
N CYS A 96 -9.16 -11.51 -10.85
CA CYS A 96 -8.25 -10.38 -11.03
C CYS A 96 -7.10 -10.29 -10.03
N LEU A 97 -7.21 -10.84 -8.82
CA LEU A 97 -6.25 -10.66 -7.73
C LEU A 97 -5.53 -11.95 -7.37
N TYR A 98 -4.23 -11.82 -7.11
CA TYR A 98 -3.36 -12.90 -6.66
C TYR A 98 -2.27 -12.36 -5.72
N ARG A 99 -1.66 -13.24 -4.93
CA ARG A 99 -0.59 -12.91 -3.95
C ARG A 99 -0.90 -11.70 -3.06
N LEU A 100 -2.13 -11.63 -2.55
CA LEU A 100 -2.56 -10.73 -1.50
C LEU A 100 -1.60 -10.80 -0.31
N ARG A 101 -1.02 -9.65 0.00
CA ARG A 101 -0.32 -9.37 1.26
C ARG A 101 -1.09 -8.29 1.99
N SER A 102 -1.93 -8.67 2.94
CA SER A 102 -2.75 -7.74 3.72
C SER A 102 -2.11 -7.52 5.09
N CYS A 103 -1.74 -6.28 5.39
CA CYS A 103 -1.04 -5.94 6.62
C CYS A 103 -1.88 -4.99 7.47
N GLU A 104 -2.05 -5.30 8.76
CA GLU A 104 -2.47 -4.30 9.73
C GLU A 104 -1.29 -3.41 10.07
N VAL A 105 -1.53 -2.11 10.11
CA VAL A 105 -0.46 -1.13 10.32
C VAL A 105 -0.76 -0.14 11.44
N ASP A 106 0.30 0.30 12.09
CA ASP A 106 0.29 1.45 12.99
C ASP A 106 0.77 2.71 12.25
N GLU A 107 -0.08 3.72 12.22
CA GLU A 107 0.13 4.94 11.43
C GLU A 107 0.78 6.04 12.29
N THR A 108 1.84 6.65 11.77
CA THR A 108 2.48 7.84 12.32
C THR A 108 2.57 8.92 11.25
N VAL A 109 1.88 10.03 11.46
CA VAL A 109 1.94 11.20 10.57
C VAL A 109 3.11 12.08 10.98
N LEU A 110 4.10 12.22 10.10
CA LEU A 110 5.28 13.06 10.33
C LEU A 110 5.14 14.47 9.76
N LEU A 111 4.30 14.62 8.74
CA LEU A 111 3.97 15.90 8.14
C LEU A 111 2.49 15.90 7.74
N ASP A 112 1.77 16.94 8.16
CA ASP A 112 0.41 17.20 7.69
C ASP A 112 0.25 18.68 7.33
N ARG A 113 0.11 18.93 6.03
CA ARG A 113 -0.16 20.22 5.40
C ARG A 113 -1.24 20.03 4.33
N ILE A 114 -2.16 19.08 4.56
CA ILE A 114 -3.29 18.86 3.64
C ILE A 114 -4.25 20.04 3.83
N ASP A 115 -4.03 21.09 3.05
CA ASP A 115 -4.91 22.24 2.90
C ASP A 115 -5.22 22.49 1.42
N GLY A 116 -6.40 23.05 1.12
CA GLY A 116 -6.77 23.40 -0.25
C GLY A 116 -7.25 22.23 -1.14
N PRO A 117 -7.15 22.35 -2.48
CA PRO A 117 -7.76 21.40 -3.40
C PRO A 117 -7.15 19.98 -3.35
N PHE A 118 -8.02 18.97 -3.36
CA PHE A 118 -7.74 17.55 -3.09
C PHE A 118 -7.02 16.76 -4.19
N ALA A 119 -6.52 17.39 -5.26
CA ALA A 119 -5.84 16.67 -6.34
C ALA A 119 -4.37 16.43 -5.97
N LEU A 120 -4.11 15.45 -5.11
CA LEU A 120 -2.77 15.09 -4.66
C LEU A 120 -2.19 13.94 -5.48
N SER A 121 -0.88 13.98 -5.66
CA SER A 121 -0.06 12.88 -6.18
C SER A 121 0.50 12.08 -5.04
N LYS A 122 0.29 10.76 -5.07
CA LYS A 122 0.72 9.86 -4.01
C LYS A 122 1.94 9.05 -4.44
N PHE A 123 2.87 8.94 -3.52
CA PHE A 123 4.04 8.08 -3.61
C PHE A 123 4.03 7.10 -2.45
N LEU A 124 4.41 5.86 -2.73
CA LEU A 124 4.43 4.78 -1.76
C LEU A 124 5.82 4.16 -1.76
N ILE A 125 6.42 4.01 -0.59
CA ILE A 125 7.64 3.23 -0.39
C ILE A 125 7.29 2.04 0.48
N GLU A 126 7.58 0.85 0.00
CA GLU A 126 7.45 -0.38 0.80
C GLU A 126 8.82 -1.02 1.00
N ALA A 127 9.00 -1.74 2.09
CA ALA A 127 10.22 -2.52 2.32
C ALA A 127 9.92 -3.83 3.05
N ASP A 128 10.65 -4.86 2.66
CA ASP A 128 10.71 -6.14 3.37
C ASP A 128 12.00 -6.20 4.18
N ARG A 129 12.03 -7.03 5.22
CA ARG A 129 13.25 -7.35 5.97
C ARG A 129 14.05 -8.40 5.21
N ALA A 130 15.37 -8.28 5.26
CA ALA A 130 16.22 -9.31 4.69
C ALA A 130 16.07 -10.65 5.44
N PRO A 131 16.22 -11.81 4.76
CA PRO A 131 16.10 -13.12 5.39
C PRO A 131 17.00 -13.26 6.62
N GLY A 132 16.44 -13.73 7.73
CA GLY A 132 17.18 -13.94 8.99
C GLY A 132 17.46 -12.66 9.79
N VAL A 133 17.03 -11.49 9.33
CA VAL A 133 17.11 -10.25 10.10
C VAL A 133 15.94 -10.17 11.08
N ASP A 134 16.25 -9.82 12.33
CA ASP A 134 15.28 -9.61 13.39
C ASP A 134 14.33 -8.44 13.08
N ALA A 135 13.07 -8.56 13.51
CA ALA A 135 12.03 -7.58 13.20
C ALA A 135 12.33 -6.18 13.77
N ASP A 136 12.92 -6.08 14.97
CA ASP A 136 13.23 -4.78 15.57
C ASP A 136 14.45 -4.11 14.91
N ILE A 137 15.42 -4.92 14.46
CA ILE A 137 16.54 -4.44 13.64
C ILE A 137 16.03 -3.89 12.31
N ALA A 138 15.15 -4.64 11.64
CA ALA A 138 14.55 -4.23 10.37
C ALA A 138 13.68 -2.98 10.54
N TRP A 139 12.87 -2.91 11.61
CA TRP A 139 12.09 -1.71 11.93
C TRP A 139 12.99 -0.50 12.17
N SER A 140 14.08 -0.65 12.94
CA SER A 140 15.06 0.42 13.15
C SER A 140 15.69 0.90 11.84
N ALA A 141 15.95 -0.01 10.90
CA ALA A 141 16.42 0.32 9.56
C ALA A 141 15.38 1.07 8.73
N PHE A 142 14.12 0.65 8.82
CA PHE A 142 13.00 1.31 8.16
C PHE A 142 12.73 2.71 8.72
N THR A 143 12.86 2.92 10.03
CA THR A 143 12.81 4.26 10.62
C THR A 143 13.91 5.17 10.07
N ARG A 144 15.15 4.67 9.94
CA ARG A 144 16.25 5.44 9.31
C ARG A 144 15.97 5.76 7.83
N LEU A 145 15.31 4.85 7.11
CA LEU A 145 14.82 5.13 5.76
C LEU A 145 13.76 6.24 5.79
N GLY A 146 12.82 6.17 6.74
CA GLY A 146 11.85 7.23 7.02
C GLY A 146 12.50 8.60 7.26
N ASP A 147 13.55 8.67 8.08
CA ASP A 147 14.30 9.90 8.33
C ASP A 147 14.96 10.46 7.06
N ARG A 148 15.48 9.57 6.20
CA ARG A 148 16.05 9.96 4.89
C ARG A 148 14.97 10.52 3.98
N VAL A 149 13.81 9.86 3.91
CA VAL A 149 12.65 10.35 3.14
C VAL A 149 12.20 11.70 3.67
N GLN A 150 12.04 11.84 4.99
CA GLN A 150 11.66 13.09 5.63
C GLN A 150 12.64 14.21 5.25
N ARG A 151 13.95 13.99 5.35
CA ARG A 151 14.94 15.00 4.94
C ARG A 151 14.87 15.37 3.46
N ALA A 152 14.58 14.42 2.57
CA ALA A 152 14.48 14.70 1.14
C ALA A 152 13.21 15.49 0.78
N VAL A 153 12.13 15.33 1.55
CA VAL A 153 10.87 16.04 1.31
C VAL A 153 10.72 17.28 2.18
N ASP A 154 11.53 17.44 3.23
CA ASP A 154 11.55 18.64 4.06
C ASP A 154 12.04 19.83 3.23
N GLY A 155 11.16 20.83 3.06
CA GLY A 155 11.39 21.96 2.16
C GLY A 155 11.16 21.67 0.67
N ALA A 156 10.79 20.45 0.28
CA ALA A 156 10.43 20.16 -1.10
C ALA A 156 9.15 20.91 -1.49
N PHE A 157 9.16 21.51 -2.68
CA PHE A 157 8.01 22.28 -3.17
C PHE A 157 6.79 21.37 -3.35
N GLY A 158 5.63 21.82 -2.85
CA GLY A 158 4.37 21.11 -3.01
C GLY A 158 4.20 19.84 -2.17
N VAL A 159 5.08 19.53 -1.20
CA VAL A 159 4.85 18.43 -0.25
C VAL A 159 3.68 18.76 0.69
N ARG A 160 2.77 17.79 0.87
CA ARG A 160 1.54 17.96 1.65
C ARG A 160 1.41 17.02 2.82
N CYS A 161 1.87 15.78 2.68
CA CYS A 161 1.76 14.82 3.76
C CYS A 161 2.89 13.79 3.69
N LEU A 162 3.34 13.34 4.87
CA LEU A 162 4.29 12.25 5.04
C LEU A 162 3.79 11.35 6.17
N ILE A 163 3.56 10.08 5.85
CA ILE A 163 3.02 9.09 6.77
C ILE A 163 3.95 7.89 6.79
N ILE A 164 4.28 7.39 7.97
CA ILE A 164 4.96 6.12 8.18
C ILE A 164 3.97 5.12 8.77
N ASN A 165 3.90 3.93 8.16
CA ASN A 165 3.05 2.84 8.59
C ASN A 165 3.93 1.66 9.00
N ARG A 166 3.96 1.33 10.29
CA ARG A 166 4.64 0.13 10.80
C ARG A 166 3.73 -1.07 10.58
N VAL A 167 4.20 -2.13 9.93
CA VAL A 167 3.46 -3.39 9.90
C VAL A 167 3.50 -4.05 11.26
N LEU A 168 2.32 -4.46 11.75
CA LEU A 168 2.15 -5.14 13.02
C LEU A 168 1.93 -6.64 12.82
N ASN A 169 1.13 -6.98 11.83
CA ASN A 169 0.85 -8.35 11.43
C ASN A 169 0.51 -8.40 9.94
N GLU A 170 0.63 -9.60 9.36
CA GLU A 170 0.24 -9.90 7.99
C GLU A 170 -0.78 -11.04 8.02
N VAL A 171 -1.82 -10.93 7.21
CA VAL A 171 -2.84 -11.96 7.07
C VAL A 171 -2.28 -13.13 6.29
N GLU A 172 -2.38 -14.33 6.84
CA GLU A 172 -2.11 -15.57 6.12
C GLU A 172 -3.26 -15.85 5.17
N CYS A 173 -2.92 -16.09 3.90
CA CYS A 173 -3.89 -16.43 2.86
C CYS A 173 -3.55 -17.78 2.25
N GLU A 174 -4.54 -18.66 2.13
CA GLU A 174 -4.41 -19.87 1.32
C GLU A 174 -4.85 -19.61 -0.11
N THR A 175 -4.30 -20.38 -1.06
CA THR A 175 -4.72 -20.30 -2.47
C THR A 175 -5.97 -21.15 -2.64
N LEU A 176 -6.95 -20.64 -3.38
CA LEU A 176 -8.07 -21.44 -3.89
C LEU A 176 -7.59 -22.36 -5.03
N ASP A 177 -8.44 -23.25 -5.53
CA ASP A 177 -8.08 -24.30 -6.51
C ASP A 177 -7.34 -23.82 -7.78
N VAL A 178 -7.40 -22.53 -8.13
CA VAL A 178 -6.69 -21.96 -9.28
C VAL A 178 -5.78 -20.82 -8.82
N GLU A 179 -6.32 -19.62 -8.59
CA GLU A 179 -5.51 -18.40 -8.42
C GLU A 179 -6.13 -17.34 -7.48
N GLY A 180 -7.28 -17.63 -6.86
CA GLY A 180 -7.86 -16.77 -5.82
C GLY A 180 -7.22 -17.00 -4.45
N GLN A 181 -7.48 -16.12 -3.50
CA GLN A 181 -6.96 -16.27 -2.14
C GLN A 181 -8.00 -15.98 -1.08
N ARG A 182 -7.94 -16.78 -0.01
CA ARG A 182 -8.82 -16.69 1.16
C ARG A 182 -7.98 -16.45 2.42
N PRO A 183 -8.30 -15.44 3.24
CA PRO A 183 -7.72 -15.28 4.58
C PRO A 183 -8.01 -16.51 5.45
N VAL A 184 -6.98 -17.07 6.08
CA VAL A 184 -7.09 -18.23 7.00
C VAL A 184 -6.64 -17.93 8.42
N GLY A 185 -5.96 -16.80 8.63
CA GLY A 185 -5.46 -16.41 9.94
C GLY A 185 -4.44 -15.29 9.84
N LEU A 186 -3.60 -15.18 10.87
CA LEU A 186 -2.45 -14.30 10.89
C LEU A 186 -1.20 -15.14 10.62
N LEU A 187 -0.31 -14.60 9.81
CA LEU A 187 1.00 -15.18 9.55
C LEU A 187 1.85 -15.07 10.83
N GLU A 188 2.51 -16.17 11.22
CA GLU A 188 3.33 -16.20 12.45
C GLU A 188 4.48 -15.19 12.42
N ASP A 189 5.07 -14.95 11.24
CA ASP A 189 6.23 -14.07 11.08
C ASP A 189 6.25 -13.41 9.70
N THR A 190 6.01 -12.09 9.63
CA THR A 190 5.97 -11.33 8.37
C THR A 190 7.36 -10.85 7.93
N THR A 191 7.59 -10.80 6.62
CA THR A 191 8.77 -10.10 6.08
C THR A 191 8.51 -8.61 5.86
N ARG A 192 7.24 -8.17 5.75
CA ARG A 192 6.92 -6.77 5.47
C ARG A 192 7.21 -5.93 6.71
N VAL A 193 8.01 -4.88 6.54
CA VAL A 193 8.39 -4.00 7.66
C VAL A 193 7.45 -2.81 7.78
N GLY A 194 7.11 -2.18 6.65
CA GLY A 194 6.30 -0.98 6.67
C GLY A 194 6.04 -0.38 5.30
N TYR A 195 5.27 0.71 5.32
CA TYR A 195 4.95 1.54 4.17
C TYR A 195 5.18 3.01 4.52
N ILE A 196 5.77 3.79 3.61
CA ILE A 196 5.85 5.25 3.71
C ILE A 196 4.97 5.83 2.61
N GLU A 197 4.01 6.67 2.97
CA GLU A 197 3.18 7.40 2.02
C GLU A 197 3.61 8.87 1.99
N VAL A 198 3.79 9.41 0.79
CA VAL A 198 4.15 10.81 0.59
C VAL A 198 3.21 11.44 -0.42
N TYR A 199 2.66 12.59 -0.07
CA TYR A 199 1.69 13.31 -0.89
C TYR A 199 2.26 14.63 -1.36
N PHE A 200 2.06 14.94 -2.63
CA PHE A 200 2.47 16.19 -3.28
C PHE A 200 1.32 16.83 -4.07
N ASP A 201 1.38 18.12 -4.32
CA ASP A 201 0.45 18.84 -5.21
C ASP A 201 0.53 18.39 -6.67
N HIS A 202 1.68 17.85 -7.08
CA HIS A 202 1.93 17.50 -8.47
C HIS A 202 2.99 16.40 -8.56
N PRO A 203 2.87 15.43 -9.49
CA PRO A 203 3.77 14.27 -9.53
C PRO A 203 5.23 14.69 -9.78
N ARG A 204 5.45 15.67 -10.66
CA ARG A 204 6.79 16.23 -10.95
C ARG A 204 7.59 16.58 -9.68
N TRP A 205 6.96 17.15 -8.66
CA TRP A 205 7.69 17.60 -7.47
C TRP A 205 8.06 16.44 -6.56
N GLY A 206 7.15 15.47 -6.42
CA GLY A 206 7.47 14.24 -5.74
C GLY A 206 8.58 13.47 -6.43
N GLU A 207 8.52 13.34 -7.77
CA GLU A 207 9.55 12.66 -8.56
C GLU A 207 10.94 13.28 -8.38
N VAL A 208 11.04 14.60 -8.36
CA VAL A 208 12.31 15.32 -8.12
C VAL A 208 12.82 15.08 -6.70
N ALA A 209 11.98 15.27 -5.68
CA ALA A 209 12.40 15.13 -4.28
C ALA A 209 12.81 13.69 -3.97
N LEU A 210 11.97 12.74 -4.37
CA LEU A 210 12.13 11.32 -4.07
C LEU A 210 13.13 10.62 -4.99
N GLY A 211 13.32 11.08 -6.24
CA GLY A 211 14.34 10.56 -7.16
C GLY A 211 15.77 10.78 -6.64
N SER A 212 16.01 11.91 -5.96
CA SER A 212 17.32 12.20 -5.35
C SER A 212 17.75 11.16 -4.30
N LEU A 213 16.80 10.50 -3.63
CA LEU A 213 17.07 9.42 -2.68
C LEU A 213 17.60 8.15 -3.36
N ALA A 214 17.08 7.84 -4.55
CA ALA A 214 17.49 6.66 -5.30
C ALA A 214 18.90 6.83 -5.88
N GLU A 215 19.19 7.98 -6.50
CA GLU A 215 20.51 8.32 -7.07
C GLU A 215 21.64 8.21 -6.04
N GLY A 216 21.40 8.69 -4.81
CA GLY A 216 22.38 8.68 -3.73
C GLY A 216 22.53 7.32 -3.02
N GLY A 217 21.83 6.28 -3.45
CA GLY A 217 21.78 5.00 -2.73
C GLY A 217 21.08 5.10 -1.37
N GLY A 218 20.33 6.16 -1.11
CA GLY A 218 19.63 6.43 0.16
C GLY A 218 18.51 5.45 0.47
N LEU A 219 18.13 4.60 -0.49
CA LEU A 219 17.18 3.51 -0.29
C LEU A 219 17.84 2.22 0.24
N ARG A 220 19.18 2.12 0.23
CA ARG A 220 19.90 0.91 0.65
C ARG A 220 20.10 0.87 2.16
N ASP A 221 19.74 -0.26 2.75
CA ASP A 221 20.13 -0.64 4.11
C ASP A 221 20.26 -2.18 4.14
N PRO A 222 21.34 -2.77 4.66
CA PRO A 222 21.52 -4.23 4.67
C PRO A 222 20.44 -5.01 5.41
N ALA A 223 19.69 -4.36 6.31
CA ALA A 223 18.58 -4.98 7.02
C ALA A 223 17.28 -5.03 6.20
N LEU A 224 17.22 -4.32 5.07
CA LEU A 224 16.04 -4.21 4.22
C LEU A 224 16.31 -4.85 2.84
N THR A 225 15.28 -5.47 2.29
CA THR A 225 15.21 -5.96 0.91
C THR A 225 13.95 -5.42 0.24
N ASP A 226 13.92 -5.49 -1.09
CA ASP A 226 12.76 -5.14 -1.90
C ASP A 226 12.18 -3.75 -1.56
N VAL A 227 13.07 -2.78 -1.31
CA VAL A 227 12.70 -1.39 -1.10
C VAL A 227 12.21 -0.82 -2.42
N ASN A 228 10.89 -0.81 -2.62
CA ASN A 228 10.26 -0.30 -3.84
C ASN A 228 9.72 1.10 -3.59
N GLN A 229 10.10 2.03 -4.47
CA GLN A 229 9.61 3.40 -4.46
C GLN A 229 8.69 3.60 -5.67
N LEU A 230 7.41 3.82 -5.40
CA LEU A 230 6.33 3.76 -6.37
C LEU A 230 5.60 5.10 -6.43
N ARG A 231 5.20 5.51 -7.63
CA ARG A 231 4.16 6.51 -7.82
C ARG A 231 2.87 5.75 -8.02
N VAL A 232 1.84 6.12 -7.24
CA VAL A 232 0.55 5.48 -7.28
C VAL A 232 -0.55 6.49 -7.56
N GLU A 233 -1.61 6.03 -8.22
CA GLU A 233 -2.83 6.81 -8.44
C GLU A 233 -3.91 6.29 -7.51
N GLU A 234 -4.34 7.15 -6.59
CA GLU A 234 -5.48 6.88 -5.72
C GLU A 234 -6.77 6.88 -6.56
N GLN A 235 -7.61 5.87 -6.36
CA GLN A 235 -8.80 5.60 -7.15
C GLN A 235 -9.94 5.09 -6.27
N ALA A 236 -11.15 5.41 -6.72
CA ALA A 236 -12.42 4.95 -6.15
C ALA A 236 -12.53 5.15 -4.62
N PRO A 237 -12.32 6.38 -4.11
CA PRO A 237 -12.44 6.63 -2.69
C PRO A 237 -13.89 6.45 -2.22
N LEU A 238 -14.04 5.77 -1.10
CA LEU A 238 -15.25 5.68 -0.29
C LEU A 238 -14.92 6.29 1.08
N TYR A 239 -15.45 7.47 1.34
CA TYR A 239 -15.36 8.13 2.65
C TYR A 239 -16.73 8.00 3.33
N VAL A 240 -16.76 7.40 4.52
CA VAL A 240 -17.98 7.32 5.31
C VAL A 240 -18.02 8.55 6.21
N ALA A 241 -19.02 9.40 6.03
CA ALA A 241 -19.20 10.55 6.90
C ALA A 241 -19.49 10.05 8.32
N THR A 242 -18.61 10.43 9.26
CA THR A 242 -18.83 10.27 10.70
C THR A 242 -19.81 11.29 11.23
#